data_AF-A0A6L8A185-F1
#
_entry.id   AF-A0A6L8A185-F1
#
_cell.length_a   1.000
_cell.length_b   1.000
_cell.length_c   1.000
_cell.angle_alpha   90.00
_cell.angle_beta   90.00
_cell.angle_gamma   90.00
#
_symmetry.space_group_name_H-M   'P 1'
#
loop_
_entity.id
_entity.type
_entity.pdbx_description
1 polymer ?
#
loop_
_entity_poly.entity_id
_entity_poly.type
_entity_poly.pdbx_seq_one_letter_code
_entity_poly.pdbx_strand_id
1 'polypeptide(L)' 'MSGPRYRLAKGGRIDRGGPLGFSFNGESFTGYAGDTLASALLAYGAFPLARSFKYHRPR' A
#
# COMPACT_ATOMS: atom_id res chain seq x y z
N MET A 1 -7.46 6.08 10.75
CA MET A 1 -7.24 5.45 9.43
C MET A 1 -7.76 4.02 9.49
N SER A 2 -8.48 3.58 8.45
CA SER A 2 -8.97 2.19 8.36
C SER A 2 -7.78 1.25 8.12
N GLY A 3 -7.75 0.10 8.77
CA GLY A 3 -6.71 -0.90 8.57
C GLY A 3 -6.70 -1.46 7.13
N PRO A 4 -5.67 -2.25 6.76
CA PRO A 4 -5.52 -2.79 5.40
C PRO A 4 -6.65 -3.77 5.05
N ARG A 5 -7.73 -3.24 4.44
CA ARG A 5 -8.98 -3.96 4.16
C ARG A 5 -8.91 -4.85 2.92
N TYR A 6 -7.98 -4.57 2.01
CA TYR A 6 -7.83 -5.29 0.74
C TYR A 6 -6.72 -6.34 0.79
N ARG A 7 -6.09 -6.53 1.96
CA ARG A 7 -5.08 -7.56 2.16
C ARG A 7 -5.72 -8.92 2.42
N LEU A 8 -5.21 -9.94 1.74
CA LEU A 8 -5.61 -11.32 1.99
C LEU A 8 -5.17 -11.76 3.39
N ALA A 9 -6.06 -12.48 4.08
CA ALA A 9 -5.81 -12.98 5.44
C ALA A 9 -4.61 -13.96 5.50
N LYS A 10 -4.36 -14.72 4.43
CA LYS A 10 -3.27 -15.71 4.33
C LYS A 10 -2.59 -15.64 2.96
N GLY A 11 -1.41 -16.24 2.84
CA GLY A 11 -0.60 -16.25 1.62
C GLY A 11 0.29 -15.01 1.46
N GLY A 12 0.81 -14.80 0.25
CA GLY A 12 1.78 -13.74 -0.06
C GLY A 12 3.20 -14.06 0.41
N ARG A 13 4.19 -13.32 -0.09
CA ARG A 13 5.60 -13.42 0.31
C ARG A 13 5.96 -12.28 1.26
N ILE A 14 5.23 -12.19 2.36
CA ILE A 14 5.37 -11.14 3.38
C ILE A 14 5.44 -11.76 4.78
N ASP A 15 6.20 -11.14 5.66
CA ASP A 15 6.26 -11.48 7.08
C ASP A 15 5.35 -10.57 7.90
N ARG A 16 4.19 -11.11 8.29
CA ARG A 16 3.17 -10.41 9.09
C ARG A 16 3.60 -10.13 10.54
N GLY A 17 4.67 -10.78 11.01
CA GLY A 17 5.25 -10.53 12.33
C GLY A 17 6.19 -9.32 12.37
N GLY A 18 6.63 -8.84 11.20
CA GLY A 18 7.51 -7.66 11.06
C GLY A 18 6.78 -6.46 10.46
N PRO A 19 5.94 -5.73 11.22
CA PRO A 19 5.31 -4.51 10.73
C PRO A 19 6.36 -3.41 10.49
N LEU A 20 6.23 -2.70 9.36
CA LEU A 20 7.10 -1.60 8.96
C LEU A 20 6.26 -0.34 8.72
N GLY A 21 6.59 0.74 9.42
CA GLY A 21 5.98 2.05 9.19
C GLY A 21 6.65 2.77 8.01
N PHE A 22 5.84 3.39 7.15
CA PHE A 22 6.33 4.26 6.08
C PHE A 22 5.34 5.39 5.82
N SER A 23 5.79 6.43 5.11
CA SER A 23 4.92 7.51 4.66
C SER A 23 4.88 7.59 3.15
N PHE A 24 3.72 7.95 2.62
CA PHE A 24 3.48 8.15 1.19
C PHE A 24 2.52 9.34 1.01
N ASN A 25 2.88 10.31 0.18
CA ASN A 25 2.13 11.56 -0.03
C ASN A 25 1.74 12.29 1.28
N GLY A 26 2.58 12.22 2.30
CA GLY A 26 2.34 12.85 3.60
C GLY A 26 1.41 12.07 4.53
N GLU A 27 0.90 10.91 4.11
CA GLU A 27 0.09 10.01 4.93
C GLU A 27 0.90 8.80 5.41
N SER A 28 0.66 8.36 6.64
CA SER A 28 1.38 7.25 7.28
C SER A 28 0.68 5.91 7.04
N PHE A 29 1.45 4.91 6.65
CA PHE A 29 0.97 3.56 6.36
C PHE A 29 1.81 2.52 7.10
N THR A 30 1.27 1.30 7.20
CA THR A 30 1.98 0.15 7.77
C THR A 30 2.04 -0.98 6.74
N GLY A 31 3.25 -1.35 6.34
CA GLY A 31 3.52 -2.55 5.55
C GLY A 31 4.04 -3.68 6.43
N TYR A 32 4.41 -4.77 5.80
CA TYR A 32 5.10 -5.90 6.41
C TYR A 32 6.43 -6.14 5.71
N ALA A 33 7.41 -6.72 6.40
CA ALA A 33 8.66 -7.11 5.75
C ALA A 33 8.39 -8.01 4.54
N GLY A 34 9.03 -7.71 3.41
CA GLY A 34 8.75 -8.34 2.12
C GLY A 34 7.68 -7.63 1.27
N ASP A 35 6.95 -6.65 1.82
CA ASP A 35 6.14 -5.75 1.01
C ASP A 35 7.02 -4.89 0.09
N THR A 36 6.46 -4.57 -1.08
CA THR A 36 6.87 -3.43 -1.88
C THR A 36 5.96 -2.24 -1.55
N LEU A 37 6.36 -1.02 -1.93
CA LEU A 37 5.50 0.16 -1.75
C LEU A 37 4.12 -0.05 -2.40
N ALA A 38 4.09 -0.63 -3.61
CA ALA A 38 2.84 -0.90 -4.33
C ALA A 38 1.95 -1.92 -3.59
N SER A 39 2.50 -3.05 -3.12
CA SER A 39 1.71 -4.09 -2.43
C SER A 39 1.19 -3.61 -1.07
N ALA A 40 1.94 -2.73 -0.39
CA ALA A 40 1.50 -2.10 0.84
C ALA A 40 0.38 -1.09 0.59
N LEU A 41 0.48 -0.22 -0.42
CA LEU A 41 -0.57 0.75 -0.74
C LEU A 41 -1.86 0.07 -1.26
N LEU A 42 -1.72 -0.97 -2.07
CA LEU A 42 -2.82 -1.84 -2.52
C LEU A 42 -3.61 -2.42 -1.35
N ALA A 43 -2.93 -2.84 -0.28
CA ALA A 43 -3.55 -3.42 0.91
C ALA A 43 -4.52 -2.45 1.62
N TYR A 44 -4.24 -1.14 1.53
CA TYR A 44 -5.11 -0.08 2.05
C TYR A 44 -6.16 0.38 1.05
N GLY A 45 -6.13 -0.11 -0.19
CA GLY A 45 -7.04 0.31 -1.26
C GLY A 45 -6.73 1.70 -1.79
N ALA A 46 -5.48 2.15 -1.68
CA ALA A 46 -5.06 3.43 -2.20
C ALA A 46 -5.06 3.39 -3.74
N PHE A 47 -6.17 3.80 -4.36
CA PHE A 47 -6.29 4.03 -5.81
C PHE A 47 -7.19 5.25 -6.07
N PRO A 48 -6.90 6.03 -7.13
CA PRO A 48 -5.74 5.95 -8.03
C PRO A 48 -4.45 6.43 -7.35
N LEU A 49 -3.32 5.79 -7.66
CA LEU A 49 -2.02 6.06 -7.03
C LEU A 49 -1.26 7.21 -7.70
N ALA A 50 -1.53 7.42 -8.99
CA ALA A 50 -0.85 8.43 -9.77
C ALA A 50 -1.78 9.06 -10.81
N ARG A 51 -1.25 10.07 -11.49
CA ARG A 51 -1.89 10.67 -12.66
C ARG A 51 -0.93 10.63 -13.83
N SER A 52 -1.47 10.39 -15.03
CA SER A 52 -0.66 10.40 -16.26
C SER A 52 -0.01 11.76 -16.46
N PHE A 53 1.25 11.80 -16.87
CA PHE A 53 2.02 13.04 -17.05
C PHE A 53 1.34 14.06 -17.98
N LYS A 54 0.91 13.65 -19.18
CA LYS A 54 0.40 14.58 -20.22
C LYS A 54 -1.05 15.03 -19.99
N TYR A 55 -1.90 14.15 -19.48
CA TYR A 55 -3.36 14.35 -19.45
C TYR A 55 -3.96 14.37 -18.04
N HIS A 56 -3.14 14.23 -17.00
CA HIS A 56 -3.57 14.16 -15.59
C HIS A 56 -4.71 13.18 -15.27
N ARG A 57 -4.87 12.14 -16.11
CA ARG A 57 -5.89 11.10 -15.92
C ARG A 57 -5.48 10.16 -14.78
N PRO A 58 -6.43 9.68 -13.97
CA PRO A 58 -6.19 8.66 -12.94
C PRO A 58 -5.44 7.43 -13.47
N ARG A 59 -4.49 6.92 -12.68
CA ARG A 59 -3.75 5.67 -12.91
C ARG A 59 -3.60 4.88 -11.61
#